data_AF-A0A0S3RU38-F1
#
_entry.id   AF-A0A0S3RU38-F1
#
_cell.length_a   1.000
_cell.length_b   1.000
_cell.length_c   1.000
_cell.angle_alpha   90.00
_cell.angle_beta   90.00
_cell.angle_gamma   90.00
#
_symmetry.space_group_name_H-M   'P 1'
#
loop_
_entity.id
_entity.type
_entity.pdbx_description
1 polymer ?
#
loop_
_entity_poly.entity_id
_entity_poly.type
_entity_poly.pdbx_seq_one_letter_code
_entity_poly.pdbx_strand_id
1 'polypeptide(L)' 'MLNISCIQLWCMYMDTIVVESGWASIYGFLEPQTIQPSGNTLDFRKSYIQTWMTESNREIYIASYIDAGHWKSFQKK' A
#
# COMPACT_ATOMS: atom_id res chain seq x y z
N MET A 1 2.18 7.46 19.36
CA MET A 1 1.69 6.29 18.60
C MET A 1 1.38 6.76 17.19
N LEU A 2 2.03 6.20 16.17
CA LEU A 2 1.63 6.44 14.78
C LEU A 2 0.31 5.71 14.53
N ASN A 3 -0.67 6.38 13.92
CA ASN A 3 -1.96 5.77 13.57
C ASN A 3 -1.93 5.32 12.10
N ILE A 4 -2.46 4.13 11.80
CA ILE A 4 -2.55 3.60 10.43
C ILE A 4 -3.30 4.57 9.49
N SER A 5 -4.27 5.34 10.00
CA SER A 5 -4.98 6.37 9.26
C SER A 5 -4.07 7.48 8.76
N CYS A 6 -3.00 7.85 9.50
CA CYS A 6 -2.02 8.84 9.03
C CYS A 6 -1.22 8.31 7.84
N ILE A 7 -0.84 7.02 7.88
CA ILE A 7 -0.16 6.36 6.76
C ILE A 7 -1.09 6.27 5.55
N GLN A 8 -2.37 5.96 5.77
CA GLN A 8 -3.37 5.89 4.70
C GLN A 8 -3.58 7.24 4.00
N LEU A 9 -3.70 8.33 4.77
CA LEU A 9 -3.80 9.68 4.20
C LEU A 9 -2.55 10.03 3.38
N TRP A 10 -1.37 9.69 3.87
CA TRP A 10 -0.12 9.90 3.13
C TRP A 10 -0.08 9.09 1.83
N CYS A 11 -0.48 7.81 1.86
CA CYS A 11 -0.55 6.97 0.65
C CYS A 11 -1.54 7.54 -0.39
N MET A 12 -2.71 8.02 0.03
CA MET A 12 -3.68 8.65 -0.87
C MET A 12 -3.14 9.95 -1.49
N TYR A 13 -2.48 10.78 -0.70
CA TYR A 13 -1.84 11.99 -1.19
C TYR A 13 -0.74 11.66 -2.21
N MET A 14 0.14 10.71 -1.90
CA MET A 14 1.22 10.31 -2.80
C MET A 14 0.70 9.67 -4.09
N ASP A 15 -0.36 8.87 -4.04
CA ASP A 15 -1.00 8.31 -5.24
C ASP A 15 -1.53 9.43 -6.14
N THR A 16 -2.17 10.45 -5.55
CA THR A 16 -2.65 11.64 -6.28
C THR A 16 -1.49 12.36 -6.97
N ILE A 17 -0.40 12.64 -6.26
CA ILE A 17 0.79 13.29 -6.82
C ILE A 17 1.42 12.46 -7.95
N VAL A 18 1.51 11.14 -7.79
CA VAL A 18 2.03 10.22 -8.80
C VAL A 18 1.17 10.24 -10.07
N VAL A 19 -0.16 10.23 -9.91
CA VAL A 19 -1.11 10.31 -11.03
C VAL A 19 -0.98 11.65 -11.74
N GLU A 20 -0.99 12.76 -11.01
CA GLU A 20 -0.85 14.12 -11.58
C GLU A 20 0.49 14.32 -12.28
N SER A 21 1.55 13.66 -11.80
CA SER A 21 2.89 13.74 -12.39
C SER A 21 3.11 12.78 -13.57
N GLY A 22 2.12 11.93 -13.91
CA GLY A 22 2.21 10.97 -15.02
C GLY A 22 2.98 9.68 -14.72
N TRP A 23 3.23 9.37 -13.44
CA TRP A 23 3.98 8.18 -13.00
C TRP A 23 3.08 7.02 -12.56
N ALA A 24 1.78 7.07 -12.85
CA ALA A 24 0.78 6.09 -12.40
C ALA A 24 1.05 4.66 -12.89
N SER A 25 1.69 4.49 -14.06
CA SER A 25 2.10 3.17 -14.57
C SER A 25 3.29 2.59 -13.82
N ILE A 26 4.08 3.43 -13.13
CA ILE A 26 5.30 3.02 -12.45
C ILE A 26 5.04 2.78 -10.97
N TYR A 27 4.39 3.71 -10.27
CA TYR A 27 4.25 3.61 -8.81
C TYR A 27 2.82 3.28 -8.37
N GLY A 28 2.67 2.23 -7.57
CA GLY A 28 1.44 1.79 -6.91
C GLY A 28 1.52 1.82 -5.41
N PHE A 29 0.47 2.30 -4.74
CA PHE A 29 0.36 2.27 -3.28
C PHE A 29 -0.72 1.26 -2.87
N LEU A 30 -0.36 0.33 -2.00
CA LEU A 30 -1.31 -0.60 -1.37
C LEU A 30 -1.98 0.08 -0.17
N GLU A 31 -3.26 -0.22 0.04
CA GLU A 31 -4.01 0.35 1.15
C GLU A 31 -3.49 -0.18 2.51
N PRO A 32 -2.97 0.71 3.38
CA PRO A 32 -2.35 0.31 4.65
C PRO A 32 -3.28 -0.48 5.57
N GLN A 33 -4.55 -0.10 5.68
CA GLN A 33 -5.52 -0.80 6.52
C GLN A 33 -5.79 -2.23 6.03
N THR A 34 -5.82 -2.44 4.72
CA THR A 34 -6.14 -3.73 4.11
C THR A 34 -4.99 -4.73 4.24
N ILE A 35 -3.73 -4.26 4.21
CA ILE A 35 -2.54 -5.10 4.40
C ILE A 35 -2.11 -5.25 5.87
N GLN A 36 -2.73 -4.50 6.79
CA GLN A 36 -2.43 -4.54 8.21
C GLN A 36 -2.72 -5.93 8.80
N PRO A 37 -1.79 -6.55 9.56
CA PRO A 37 -2.02 -7.86 10.17
C PRO A 37 -3.18 -7.87 11.18
N SER A 38 -3.34 -6.78 11.92
CA SER A 38 -4.44 -6.63 12.88
C SER A 38 -5.75 -6.40 12.13
N GLY A 39 -6.68 -7.36 12.22
CA GLY A 39 -8.02 -7.25 11.63
C GLY A 39 -8.18 -7.95 10.28
N ASN A 40 -7.11 -8.45 9.67
CA ASN A 40 -7.16 -9.14 8.37
C ASN A 40 -6.47 -10.51 8.42
N THR A 41 -7.08 -11.52 7.81
CA THR A 41 -6.45 -12.84 7.69
C THR A 41 -5.27 -12.79 6.71
N LEU A 42 -4.33 -13.73 6.84
CA LEU A 42 -3.19 -13.81 5.90
C LEU A 42 -3.67 -14.06 4.47
N ASP A 43 -4.67 -14.91 4.28
CA ASP A 43 -5.20 -15.26 2.95
C ASP A 43 -5.91 -14.08 2.29
N PHE A 44 -6.70 -13.32 3.06
CA PHE A 44 -7.32 -12.10 2.55
C PHE A 44 -6.28 -11.09 2.08
N ARG A 45 -5.22 -10.86 2.87
CA ARG A 45 -4.14 -9.94 2.50
C ARG A 45 -3.40 -10.39 1.25
N LYS A 46 -3.10 -11.68 1.14
CA LYS A 46 -2.46 -12.25 -0.05
C LYS A 46 -3.34 -12.08 -1.28
N SER A 47 -4.63 -12.39 -1.17
CA SER A 47 -5.59 -12.23 -2.27
C SER A 47 -5.69 -10.78 -2.71
N TYR A 48 -5.83 -9.83 -1.77
CA TYR A 48 -5.88 -8.40 -2.09
C TYR A 48 -4.62 -7.94 -2.84
N ILE A 49 -3.44 -8.29 -2.32
CA ILE A 49 -2.16 -7.92 -2.94
C ILE A 49 -2.05 -8.52 -4.35
N GLN A 50 -2.45 -9.78 -4.55
CA GLN A 50 -2.41 -10.44 -5.86
C GLN A 50 -3.37 -9.80 -6.87
N THR A 51 -4.62 -9.57 -6.46
CA THR A 51 -5.63 -8.90 -7.29
C THR A 51 -5.13 -7.51 -7.69
N TRP A 52 -4.67 -6.71 -6.73
CA TRP A 52 -4.19 -5.36 -6.97
C TRP A 52 -2.99 -5.33 -7.92
N MET A 53 -2.02 -6.24 -7.75
CA MET A 53 -0.88 -6.34 -8.66
C MET A 53 -1.28 -6.73 -10.09
N THR A 54 -2.32 -7.56 -10.23
CA THR A 54 -2.79 -8.03 -11.54
C THR A 54 -3.59 -6.93 -12.25
N GLU A 55 -4.47 -6.23 -11.53
CA GLU A 55 -5.38 -5.25 -12.12
C GLU A 55 -4.74 -3.89 -12.37
N SER A 56 -3.86 -3.44 -11.47
CA SER A 56 -3.28 -2.10 -11.58
C SER A 56 -2.10 -2.02 -12.55
N ASN A 57 -1.46 -3.15 -12.86
CA ASN A 57 -0.34 -3.29 -13.81
C ASN A 57 0.76 -2.22 -13.64
N ARG A 58 1.07 -1.90 -12.37
CA ARG A 58 2.13 -0.94 -12.02
C ARG A 58 3.48 -1.65 -11.89
N GLU A 59 4.57 -0.97 -12.21
CA GLU A 59 5.92 -1.55 -12.15
C GLU A 59 6.44 -1.74 -10.72
N ILE A 60 6.12 -0.82 -9.82
CA ILE A 60 6.63 -0.75 -8.44
C ILE A 60 5.46 -0.63 -7.47
N TYR A 61 5.40 -1.53 -6.50
CA TYR A 61 4.38 -1.50 -5.45
C TYR A 61 4.99 -1.09 -4.11
N ILE A 62 4.36 -0.14 -3.44
CA ILE A 62 4.73 0.38 -2.12
C ILE A 62 3.67 -0.06 -1.12
N ALA A 63 4.10 -0.87 -0.15
CA ALA A 63 3.25 -1.39 0.91
C ALA A 63 3.69 -0.80 2.26
N SER A 64 2.87 0.05 2.86
CA SER A 64 3.15 0.65 4.17
C SER A 64 2.24 0.09 5.25
N TYR A 65 2.79 -0.44 6.33
CA TYR A 65 2.02 -1.01 7.44
C TYR A 65 2.72 -0.80 8.78
N ILE A 66 1.98 -1.03 9.87
CA ILE A 66 2.52 -0.94 11.23
C ILE A 66 2.78 -2.35 11.75
N ASP A 67 3.99 -2.59 12.23
CA ASP A 67 4.37 -3.84 12.88
C ASP A 67 5.12 -3.54 14.18
N ALA A 68 4.65 -4.12 15.29
CA ALA A 68 5.17 -3.87 16.63
C ALA A 68 5.32 -2.37 16.97
N GLY A 69 4.43 -1.51 16.48
CA GLY A 69 4.48 -0.05 16.71
C GLY A 69 5.45 0.72 15.82
N HIS A 70 6.12 0.05 14.88
CA HIS A 70 7.03 0.64 13.91
C HIS A 70 6.43 0.62 12.50
N TRP A 71 6.66 1.69 11.74
CA TRP A 71 6.31 1.71 10.32
C TRP A 71 7.32 0.86 9.53
N LYS A 72 6.81 -0.04 8.69
CA LYS A 72 7.57 -0.77 7.69
C LYS A 72 7.05 -0.45 6.29
N SER A 73 7.98 -0.32 5.35
CA SER A 73 7.69 -0.20 3.92
C SER A 73 8.36 -1.35 3.17
N PHE A 74 7.61 -1.97 2.27
CA PHE A 74 8.13 -2.98 1.33
C PHE A 74 7.95 -2.48 -0.09
N GLN A 75 8.99 -2.65 -0.91
CA GLN A 75 8.96 -2.38 -2.34
C GLN A 75 9.24 -3.65 -3.11
N LYS A 76 8.35 -3.98 -4.05
CA LYS A 76 8.58 -5.05 -5.03
C LYS A 76 8.77 -4.42 -6.40
N LYS A 77 9.89 -4.76 -7.04
CA LYS A 77 10.20 -4.52 -8.45
C LYS A 77 9.88 -5.78 -9.26
#